data_AF-A0A132N4Q4-F1
#
_entry.id   AF-A0A132N4Q4-F1
#
_cell.length_a   1.000
_cell.length_b   1.000
_cell.length_c   1.000
_cell.angle_alpha   90.00
_cell.angle_beta   90.00
_cell.angle_gamma   90.00
#
_symmetry.space_group_name_H-M   'P 1'
#
loop_
_entity.id
_entity.type
_entity.pdbx_description
1 polymer ?
#
loop_
_entity_poly.entity_id
_entity_poly.type
_entity_poly.pdbx_seq_one_letter_code
_entity_poly.pdbx_strand_id
1 'polypeptide(L)'
;MGNRFGTIVPVMLLRATVLAGLLLFAANSQGGCESVASSGCRSTRAAAVEVVAFAGNEARPKPKPPKKPQKERVFNCSPSESDFWQGLKPYKRGWKTDGKGNFYQWDYTHNDIEWWRKQGSTLHHKGSINPQTGLPYKGPKHKPMKLPW
;
A
#
# COMPACT_ATOMS: atom_id res chain seq x y z
N MET A 1 52.11 -16.48 54.46
CA MET A 1 52.11 -17.96 54.56
C MET A 1 50.74 -18.45 54.14
N GLY A 2 50.49 -19.37 53.22
CA GLY A 2 51.36 -20.28 52.48
C GLY A 2 50.57 -21.56 52.18
N ASN A 3 50.21 -21.77 50.90
CA ASN A 3 50.31 -23.05 50.16
C ASN A 3 49.33 -24.22 50.53
N ARG A 4 48.71 -25.02 49.65
CA ARG A 4 48.97 -25.43 48.24
C ARG A 4 47.72 -26.04 47.54
N PHE A 5 47.63 -25.78 46.23
CA PHE A 5 47.41 -26.68 45.07
C PHE A 5 46.39 -27.84 45.09
N GLY A 6 45.58 -27.86 44.03
CA GLY A 6 44.82 -29.03 43.58
C GLY A 6 44.11 -28.79 42.24
N THR A 7 44.87 -28.70 41.16
CA THR A 7 44.45 -28.80 39.74
C THR A 7 43.65 -30.07 39.45
N ILE A 8 42.70 -30.02 38.51
CA ILE A 8 42.57 -30.92 37.33
C ILE A 8 41.49 -30.34 36.40
N VAL A 9 41.91 -29.89 35.21
CA VAL A 9 41.11 -29.91 33.97
C VAL A 9 41.59 -31.16 33.24
N PRO A 10 40.73 -31.93 32.54
CA PRO A 10 40.81 -31.82 31.09
C PRO A 10 39.53 -32.15 30.28
N VAL A 11 39.51 -31.54 29.10
CA VAL A 11 39.24 -32.16 27.78
C VAL A 11 37.79 -32.31 27.30
N MET A 12 37.61 -31.65 26.16
CA MET A 12 36.55 -31.72 25.18
C MET A 12 36.19 -33.15 24.78
N LEU A 13 34.90 -33.41 24.51
CA LEU A 13 34.53 -34.40 23.51
C LEU A 13 33.47 -33.83 22.56
N LEU A 14 33.99 -33.43 21.41
CA LEU A 14 33.31 -33.20 20.15
C LEU A 14 32.53 -34.47 19.74
N ARG A 15 31.22 -34.35 19.51
CA ARG A 15 30.49 -35.28 18.63
C ARG A 15 29.58 -34.50 17.70
N ALA A 16 30.14 -34.20 16.53
CA ALA A 16 29.37 -33.92 15.33
C ALA A 16 28.72 -35.23 14.85
N THR A 17 27.42 -35.21 14.63
CA THR A 17 26.75 -36.14 13.70
C THR A 17 25.79 -35.35 12.85
N VAL A 18 26.23 -35.11 11.62
CA VAL A 18 25.41 -34.76 10.45
C VAL A 18 24.62 -36.02 10.08
N LEU A 19 23.31 -35.92 9.95
CA LEU A 19 22.54 -36.88 9.17
C LEU A 19 21.46 -36.15 8.38
N ALA A 20 21.65 -36.24 7.07
CA ALA A 20 20.85 -35.67 6.02
C ALA A 20 19.43 -36.25 6.01
N GLY A 21 18.46 -35.38 5.75
CA GLY A 21 17.08 -35.77 5.44
C GLY A 21 16.55 -34.87 4.32
N LEU A 22 16.99 -35.14 3.08
CA LEU A 22 16.39 -34.57 1.88
C LEU A 22 15.08 -35.33 1.62
N LEU A 23 13.93 -34.77 1.98
CA LEU A 23 12.64 -35.23 1.50
C LEU A 23 12.18 -34.31 0.37
N LEU A 24 12.44 -34.77 -0.85
CA LEU A 24 11.88 -34.25 -2.08
C LEU A 24 10.53 -34.96 -2.30
N PHE A 25 9.41 -34.26 -2.14
CA PHE A 25 8.12 -34.71 -2.66
C PHE A 25 7.79 -33.91 -3.92
N ALA A 26 7.75 -34.60 -5.05
CA ALA A 26 7.29 -34.06 -6.33
C ALA A 26 5.83 -34.46 -6.58
N ALA A 27 5.02 -33.46 -6.96
CA ALA A 27 3.81 -33.49 -7.79
C ALA A 27 2.59 -34.30 -7.24
N ASN A 28 1.33 -34.01 -7.52
CA ASN A 28 0.70 -33.16 -8.52
C ASN A 28 -0.79 -32.97 -8.16
N SER A 29 -1.34 -31.83 -8.57
CA SER A 29 -2.73 -31.60 -8.99
C SER A 29 -3.91 -31.55 -8.00
N GLN A 30 -4.77 -30.58 -8.30
CA GLN A 30 -6.21 -30.46 -8.06
C GLN A 30 -6.67 -29.77 -6.77
N GLY A 31 -7.04 -28.49 -6.96
CA GLY A 31 -8.39 -28.02 -6.65
C GLY A 31 -8.75 -27.96 -5.17
N GLY A 32 -8.52 -26.81 -4.55
CA GLY A 32 -9.10 -26.49 -3.26
C GLY A 32 -9.31 -24.98 -3.18
N CYS A 33 -10.55 -24.57 -3.31
CA CYS A 33 -10.99 -23.17 -3.37
C CYS A 33 -10.39 -22.35 -2.22
N GLU A 34 -9.68 -21.30 -2.60
CA GLU A 34 -9.12 -20.27 -1.73
C GLU A 34 -10.25 -19.64 -0.93
N SER A 35 -10.44 -20.08 0.31
CA SER A 35 -11.31 -19.39 1.27
C SER A 35 -10.50 -18.30 1.95
N VAL A 36 -10.00 -17.33 1.17
CA VAL A 36 -9.63 -16.03 1.74
C VAL A 36 -10.91 -15.22 1.74
N ALA A 37 -11.60 -15.24 2.88
CA ALA A 37 -12.61 -14.26 3.19
C ALA A 37 -11.92 -12.88 3.31
N SER A 38 -11.50 -12.30 2.19
CA SER A 38 -11.33 -10.86 2.13
C SER A 38 -12.74 -10.28 2.12
N SER A 39 -13.14 -9.70 3.23
CA SER A 39 -14.24 -8.74 3.25
C SER A 39 -13.75 -7.49 2.51
N GLY A 40 -13.52 -7.62 1.19
CA GLY A 40 -13.05 -6.53 0.35
C GLY A 40 -14.12 -5.47 0.21
N CYS A 41 -13.71 -4.20 0.11
CA CYS A 41 -14.60 -3.09 -0.15
C CYS A 41 -15.45 -3.37 -1.41
N ARG A 42 -16.75 -3.65 -1.23
CA ARG A 42 -17.67 -3.94 -2.33
C ARG A 42 -17.84 -2.70 -3.21
N SER A 43 -17.21 -2.72 -4.38
CA SER A 43 -17.44 -1.74 -5.44
C SER A 43 -18.71 -2.12 -6.20
N THR A 44 -19.85 -1.53 -5.86
CA THR A 44 -21.08 -1.77 -6.60
C THR A 44 -21.13 -0.88 -7.84
N ARG A 45 -20.56 -1.36 -8.96
CA ARG A 45 -21.03 -1.23 -10.35
C ARG A 45 -19.88 -1.45 -11.33
N ALA A 46 -19.95 -2.56 -12.08
CA ALA A 46 -19.28 -2.71 -13.37
C ALA A 46 -20.02 -1.89 -14.42
N ALA A 47 -19.33 -1.02 -15.15
CA ALA A 47 -19.87 -0.40 -16.35
C ALA A 47 -18.75 -0.20 -17.37
N ALA A 48 -18.90 -0.91 -18.49
CA ALA A 48 -18.04 -0.87 -19.66
C ALA A 48 -17.94 0.54 -20.25
N VAL A 49 -16.74 0.92 -20.69
CA VAL A 49 -16.52 2.09 -21.54
C VAL A 49 -15.91 1.59 -22.84
N GLU A 50 -16.74 1.55 -23.87
CA GLU A 50 -16.31 1.36 -25.26
C GLU A 50 -15.74 2.68 -25.78
N VAL A 51 -14.56 2.64 -26.40
CA VAL A 51 -13.87 3.82 -26.93
C VAL A 51 -13.76 3.68 -28.44
N VAL A 52 -14.55 4.48 -29.19
CA VAL A 52 -14.38 4.67 -30.64
C VAL A 52 -13.45 5.85 -30.90
N ALA A 53 -12.44 5.63 -31.74
CA ALA A 53 -11.44 6.60 -32.15
C ALA A 53 -11.75 7.21 -33.51
N PHE A 54 -11.42 8.49 -33.70
CA PHE A 54 -11.28 9.10 -35.03
C PHE A 54 -10.06 10.03 -35.06
N ALA A 55 -9.26 9.91 -36.12
CA ALA A 55 -7.99 10.62 -36.33
C ALA A 55 -8.19 11.93 -37.11
N GLY A 56 -7.33 12.94 -36.84
CA GLY A 56 -7.23 14.19 -37.60
C GLY A 56 -6.04 15.08 -37.16
N ASN A 57 -5.29 15.59 -38.15
CA ASN A 57 -3.98 16.29 -38.14
C ASN A 57 -3.81 17.57 -37.26
N GLU A 58 -2.56 17.87 -36.88
CA GLU A 58 -2.00 19.02 -36.09
C GLU A 58 -2.03 20.39 -36.83
N ALA A 59 -2.02 21.62 -36.26
CA ALA A 59 -1.84 22.14 -34.88
C ALA A 59 -2.41 23.57 -34.66
N ARG A 60 -3.22 23.76 -33.60
CA ARG A 60 -3.55 25.00 -32.82
C ARG A 60 -4.11 24.51 -31.46
N PRO A 61 -3.89 25.13 -30.28
CA PRO A 61 -4.12 24.45 -29.00
C PRO A 61 -5.56 23.98 -28.89
N LYS A 62 -5.71 22.65 -28.78
CA LYS A 62 -7.01 21.98 -28.80
C LYS A 62 -7.90 22.60 -27.72
N PRO A 63 -9.16 22.98 -28.02
CA PRO A 63 -10.12 23.38 -26.99
C PRO A 63 -10.13 22.31 -25.90
N LYS A 64 -9.98 22.70 -24.63
CA LYS A 64 -10.15 21.74 -23.53
C LYS A 64 -11.53 21.10 -23.71
N PRO A 65 -11.62 19.77 -23.83
CA PRO A 65 -12.90 19.12 -24.09
C PRO A 65 -13.89 19.53 -22.99
N PRO A 66 -15.18 19.75 -23.32
CA PRO A 66 -16.19 20.03 -22.31
C PRO A 66 -16.10 18.95 -21.22
N LYS A 67 -16.03 19.36 -19.95
CA LYS A 67 -16.01 18.44 -18.80
C LYS A 67 -17.27 17.58 -18.89
N LYS A 68 -17.11 16.33 -19.31
CA LYS A 68 -18.18 15.33 -19.39
C LYS A 68 -18.85 15.18 -18.01
N PRO A 69 -20.15 14.82 -17.95
CA PRO A 69 -20.93 14.81 -16.71
C PRO A 69 -20.26 13.89 -15.67
N GLN A 70 -19.90 14.43 -14.50
CA GLN A 70 -19.33 13.62 -13.41
C GLN A 70 -20.45 12.86 -12.70
N LYS A 71 -20.60 11.58 -13.02
CA LYS A 71 -21.46 10.61 -12.35
C LYS A 71 -20.65 9.31 -12.23
N GLU A 72 -20.54 8.61 -11.12
CA GLU A 72 -20.77 8.92 -9.72
C GLU A 72 -19.67 8.24 -8.92
N ARG A 73 -19.20 8.90 -7.86
CA ARG A 73 -18.13 8.45 -6.97
C ARG A 73 -18.80 7.76 -5.75
N VAL A 74 -18.88 6.43 -5.67
CA VAL A 74 -19.40 5.72 -4.48
C VAL A 74 -18.24 5.12 -3.68
N PHE A 75 -18.06 5.56 -2.43
CA PHE A 75 -17.01 5.10 -1.52
C PHE A 75 -17.60 4.80 -0.15
N ASN A 76 -17.88 3.51 0.07
CA ASN A 76 -18.37 2.98 1.33
C ASN A 76 -17.38 1.92 1.83
N CYS A 77 -16.14 2.39 2.01
CA CYS A 77 -14.98 1.60 2.38
C CYS A 77 -14.46 2.24 3.66
N SER A 78 -14.45 1.52 4.76
CA SER A 78 -13.82 2.00 5.99
C SER A 78 -12.29 1.91 5.86
N PRO A 79 -11.52 2.62 6.71
CA PRO A 79 -10.07 2.46 6.75
C PRO A 79 -9.63 0.99 6.92
N SER A 80 -10.38 0.20 7.68
CA SER A 80 -10.12 -1.23 7.91
C SER A 80 -10.31 -2.10 6.68
N GLU A 81 -11.24 -1.76 5.79
CA GLU A 81 -11.54 -2.56 4.59
C GLU A 81 -10.67 -2.16 3.38
N SER A 82 -9.91 -1.06 3.49
CA SER A 82 -9.00 -0.58 2.45
C SER A 82 -7.64 -1.26 2.56
N ASP A 83 -7.38 -2.25 1.69
CA ASP A 83 -6.07 -2.91 1.60
C ASP A 83 -4.93 -1.92 1.35
N PHE A 84 -5.17 -0.91 0.49
CA PHE A 84 -4.19 0.15 0.26
C PHE A 84 -3.88 0.92 1.54
N TRP A 85 -4.90 1.34 2.30
CA TRP A 85 -4.68 2.05 3.57
C TRP A 85 -4.00 1.17 4.63
N GLN A 86 -4.38 -0.10 4.74
CA GLN A 86 -3.78 -1.04 5.68
C GLN A 86 -2.30 -1.30 5.37
N GLY A 87 -1.95 -1.37 4.08
CA GLY A 87 -0.56 -1.56 3.63
C GLY A 87 0.37 -0.38 3.89
N LEU A 88 -0.15 0.81 4.19
CA LEU A 88 0.67 1.98 4.49
C LEU A 88 1.18 1.96 5.93
N LYS A 89 2.41 2.46 6.12
CA LYS A 89 3.06 2.53 7.44
C LYS A 89 2.43 3.64 8.28
N PRO A 90 2.12 3.38 9.57
CA PRO A 90 1.69 4.43 10.48
C PRO A 90 2.71 5.57 10.55
N TYR A 91 2.19 6.78 10.71
CA TYR A 91 2.96 7.99 10.89
C TYR A 91 2.24 8.91 11.90
N LYS A 92 2.94 9.96 12.33
CA LYS A 92 2.50 10.87 13.40
C LYS A 92 1.05 11.33 13.24
N ARG A 93 0.31 11.43 14.35
CA ARG A 93 -1.04 12.03 14.43
C ARG A 93 -2.06 11.44 13.43
N GLY A 94 -2.06 10.11 13.26
CA GLY A 94 -3.01 9.41 12.39
C GLY A 94 -2.71 9.50 10.89
N TRP A 95 -1.56 10.08 10.52
CA TRP A 95 -1.07 10.03 9.16
C TRP A 95 -0.49 8.66 8.83
N LYS A 96 -0.35 8.38 7.54
CA LYS A 96 0.39 7.23 7.04
C LYS A 96 1.40 7.62 5.97
N THR A 97 2.37 6.75 5.71
CA THR A 97 3.41 6.95 4.70
C THR A 97 3.78 5.64 4.01
N ASP A 98 4.27 5.74 2.78
CA ASP A 98 4.90 4.63 2.07
C ASP A 98 6.42 4.56 2.31
N GLY A 99 6.98 5.50 3.09
CA GLY A 99 8.42 5.62 3.32
C GLY A 99 9.21 6.19 2.14
N LYS A 100 8.54 6.58 1.04
CA LYS A 100 9.14 7.14 -0.18
C LYS A 100 8.89 8.64 -0.32
N GLY A 101 8.54 9.30 0.78
CA GLY A 101 8.23 10.74 0.81
C GLY A 101 6.79 11.09 0.45
N ASN A 102 5.90 10.10 0.30
CA ASN A 102 4.46 10.32 0.21
C ASN A 102 3.81 10.17 1.58
N PHE A 103 2.82 11.01 1.85
CA PHE A 103 2.06 11.05 3.08
C PHE A 103 0.58 10.96 2.76
N TYR A 104 -0.14 10.23 3.58
CA TYR A 104 -1.53 9.88 3.35
C TYR A 104 -2.36 10.19 4.59
N GLN A 105 -3.54 10.75 4.38
CA GLN A 105 -4.51 10.98 5.43
C GLN A 105 -5.86 10.42 4.96
N TRP A 106 -6.56 9.75 5.87
CA TRP A 106 -7.92 9.33 5.59
C TRP A 106 -8.86 10.53 5.69
N ASP A 107 -9.65 10.77 4.67
CA ASP A 107 -10.75 11.73 4.69
C ASP A 107 -12.05 11.00 5.03
N TYR A 108 -12.45 11.14 6.29
CA TYR A 108 -13.70 10.56 6.80
C TYR A 108 -14.95 11.21 6.22
N THR A 109 -14.82 12.39 5.62
CA THR A 109 -15.95 13.10 5.00
C THR A 109 -16.31 12.51 3.65
N HIS A 110 -15.32 11.95 2.94
CA HIS A 110 -15.49 11.42 1.58
C HIS A 110 -15.14 9.93 1.47
N ASN A 111 -14.77 9.29 2.58
CA ASN A 111 -14.30 7.91 2.69
C ASN A 111 -13.22 7.59 1.65
N ASP A 112 -12.20 8.44 1.59
CA ASP A 112 -11.08 8.29 0.69
C ASP A 112 -9.77 8.74 1.28
N ILE A 113 -8.72 8.73 0.47
CA ILE A 113 -7.36 8.93 0.96
C ILE A 113 -6.76 10.15 0.29
N GLU A 114 -6.47 11.16 1.08
CA GLU A 114 -5.77 12.36 0.63
C GLU A 114 -4.27 12.05 0.53
N TRP A 115 -3.68 12.33 -0.63
CA TRP A 115 -2.27 12.08 -0.93
C TRP A 115 -1.47 13.37 -1.00
N TRP A 116 -0.35 13.39 -0.27
CA TRP A 116 0.50 14.54 -0.08
C TRP A 116 1.97 14.19 -0.33
N ARG A 117 2.75 15.18 -0.76
CA ARG A 117 4.22 15.10 -0.79
C ARG A 117 4.83 16.21 0.06
N LYS A 118 5.87 15.85 0.79
CA LYS A 118 6.69 16.81 1.54
C LYS A 118 7.63 17.56 0.60
N GLN A 119 7.68 18.88 0.75
CA GLN A 119 8.65 19.76 0.11
C GLN A 119 9.15 20.72 1.19
N GLY A 120 10.40 20.55 1.65
CA GLY A 120 10.91 21.31 2.79
C GLY A 120 10.05 21.15 4.04
N SER A 121 9.54 22.27 4.57
CA SER A 121 8.66 22.34 5.75
C SER A 121 7.16 22.35 5.42
N THR A 122 6.78 22.06 4.17
CA THR A 122 5.39 22.05 3.72
C THR A 122 4.97 20.70 3.12
N LEU A 123 3.67 20.43 3.18
CA LEU A 123 3.00 19.36 2.45
C LEU A 123 2.23 19.96 1.28
N HIS A 124 2.43 19.35 0.11
CA HIS A 124 1.74 19.72 -1.12
C HIS A 124 0.77 18.60 -1.48
N HIS A 125 -0.51 18.95 -1.53
CA HIS A 125 -1.56 18.02 -1.93
C HIS A 125 -1.37 17.60 -3.39
N LYS A 126 -1.46 16.30 -3.66
CA LYS A 126 -1.31 15.71 -4.98
C LYS A 126 -2.62 15.18 -5.55
N GLY A 127 -3.58 14.88 -4.69
CA GLY A 127 -4.90 14.43 -5.10
C GLY A 127 -5.50 13.45 -4.11
N SER A 128 -6.71 13.02 -4.43
CA SER A 128 -7.44 12.03 -3.65
C SER A 128 -7.33 10.67 -4.33
N ILE A 129 -7.15 9.62 -3.53
CA ILE A 129 -6.93 8.23 -3.94
C ILE A 129 -8.19 7.42 -3.66
N ASN A 130 -8.51 6.51 -4.57
CA ASN A 130 -9.53 5.49 -4.37
C ASN A 130 -9.03 4.46 -3.34
N PRO A 131 -9.64 4.31 -2.15
CA PRO A 131 -9.19 3.38 -1.12
C PRO A 131 -9.31 1.90 -1.50
N GLN A 132 -10.13 1.54 -2.49
CA GLN A 132 -10.26 0.16 -2.97
C GLN A 132 -9.12 -0.20 -3.93
N THR A 133 -8.68 0.74 -4.78
CA THR A 133 -7.71 0.46 -5.84
C THR A 133 -6.33 1.06 -5.60
N GLY A 134 -6.19 1.99 -4.67
CA GLY A 134 -4.97 2.79 -4.47
C GLY A 134 -4.68 3.77 -5.61
N LEU A 135 -5.57 3.91 -6.60
CA LEU A 135 -5.35 4.78 -7.76
C LEU A 135 -5.85 6.22 -7.51
N PRO A 136 -5.07 7.25 -7.91
CA PRO A 136 -5.54 8.63 -7.89
C PRO A 136 -6.72 8.82 -8.84
N TYR A 137 -7.80 9.45 -8.37
CA TYR A 137 -9.00 9.70 -9.20
C TYR A 137 -9.36 11.19 -9.28
N LYS A 138 -8.77 12.02 -8.41
CA LYS A 138 -8.99 13.48 -8.34
C LYS A 138 -7.67 14.18 -8.15
N GLY A 139 -7.47 15.26 -8.89
CA GLY A 139 -6.26 16.08 -8.79
C GLY A 139 -6.22 16.95 -7.52
N PRO A 140 -5.16 17.76 -7.36
CA PRO A 140 -4.97 18.61 -6.18
C PRO A 140 -6.12 19.58 -5.93
N LYS A 141 -6.65 19.61 -4.71
CA LYS A 141 -7.63 20.60 -4.23
C LYS A 141 -7.17 21.50 -3.08
N HIS A 142 -6.23 21.05 -2.25
CA HIS A 142 -5.74 21.84 -1.11
C HIS A 142 -4.51 22.67 -1.47
N LYS A 143 -4.41 23.85 -0.85
CA LYS A 143 -3.18 24.66 -0.87
C LYS A 143 -2.09 23.92 -0.09
N PRO A 144 -0.80 24.24 -0.34
CA PRO A 144 0.27 23.74 0.50
C PRO A 144 0.03 24.13 1.96
N MET A 145 0.31 23.19 2.87
CA MET A 145 0.17 23.42 4.30
C MET A 145 1.50 23.18 5.02
N LYS A 146 1.71 23.84 6.16
CA LYS A 146 2.84 23.49 7.04
C LYS A 146 2.67 22.06 7.54
N LEU A 147 3.78 21.40 7.89
CA LEU A 147 3.71 20.05 8.47
C LEU A 147 2.77 20.08 9.69
N PRO A 148 1.70 19.25 9.70
CA PRO A 148 0.72 19.26 10.77
C PRO A 148 1.18 18.43 11.98
N TRP A 149 2.47 18.17 12.15
CA TRP A 149 3.05 17.35 13.22
C TRP A 149 4.43 17.85 13.64
#